data_AF-A0A2G2DH73-F1
#
_entry.id   AF-A0A2G2DH73-F1
#
_cell.length_a   1.000
_cell.length_b   1.000
_cell.length_c   1.000
_cell.angle_alpha   90.00
_cell.angle_beta   90.00
_cell.angle_gamma   90.00
#
_symmetry.space_group_name_H-M   'P 1'
#
loop_
_entity.id
_entity.type
_entity.pdbx_description
1 polymer ?
#
loop_
_entity_poly.entity_id
_entity_poly.type
_entity_poly.pdbx_seq_one_letter_code
_entity_poly.pdbx_strand_id
1 'polypeptide(L)'
;MKNIQILTVLAVLLLSTVLVYASGNGAAEEEYDEDTYGPKSPIVWVKPVKSVVFEHKIHTMGAELDCDSCHDDLFEMEAGAAEENDDFTMQTLYEGGYCGACHDGSTAFASNTRCTACHIGVRGHARLIGEVVGEKEH
;
A
#
# COMPACT_ATOMS: atom_id res chain seq x y z
N MET A 1 -1.80 60.20 1.60
CA MET A 1 -1.32 59.05 2.42
C MET A 1 -2.22 57.82 2.30
N LYS A 2 -3.55 57.93 2.43
CA LYS A 2 -4.50 56.80 2.35
C LYS A 2 -4.48 56.03 1.02
N ASN A 3 -4.36 56.73 -0.12
CA ASN A 3 -4.37 56.10 -1.46
C ASN A 3 -3.08 55.31 -1.74
N ILE A 4 -1.94 55.78 -1.24
CA ILE A 4 -0.63 55.10 -1.37
C ILE A 4 -0.66 53.78 -0.59
N GLN A 5 -1.27 53.77 0.61
CA GLN A 5 -1.39 52.54 1.40
C GLN A 5 -2.31 51.49 0.76
N ILE A 6 -3.38 51.92 0.10
CA ILE A 6 -4.28 51.01 -0.63
C ILE A 6 -3.55 50.38 -1.83
N LEU A 7 -2.78 51.16 -2.58
CA LEU A 7 -1.97 50.67 -3.70
C LEU A 7 -0.89 49.67 -3.25
N THR A 8 -0.23 49.90 -2.12
CA THR A 8 0.75 48.95 -1.58
C THR A 8 0.12 47.66 -1.09
N VAL A 9 -1.06 47.72 -0.46
CA VAL A 9 -1.77 46.51 0.03
C VAL A 9 -2.28 45.66 -1.13
N LEU A 10 -2.82 46.28 -2.19
CA LEU A 10 -3.23 45.56 -3.40
C LEU A 10 -2.05 44.92 -4.13
N ALA A 11 -0.91 45.60 -4.21
CA ALA A 11 0.29 45.05 -4.83
C ALA A 11 0.85 43.84 -4.05
N VAL A 12 0.83 43.89 -2.71
CA VAL A 12 1.26 42.76 -1.86
C VAL A 12 0.30 41.58 -1.96
N LEU A 13 -1.02 41.82 -2.03
CA LEU A 13 -2.03 40.77 -2.24
C LEU A 13 -1.87 40.09 -3.60
N LEU A 14 -1.65 40.87 -4.67
CA LEU A 14 -1.43 40.31 -6.00
C LEU A 14 -0.12 39.50 -6.06
N LEU A 15 0.96 40.02 -5.47
CA LEU A 15 2.25 39.33 -5.45
C LEU A 15 2.21 38.02 -4.65
N SER A 16 1.50 38.01 -3.52
CA SER A 16 1.32 36.81 -2.70
C SER A 16 0.45 35.76 -3.40
N THR A 17 -0.61 36.15 -4.11
CA THR A 17 -1.38 35.20 -4.94
C THR A 17 -0.54 34.61 -6.08
N VAL A 18 0.32 35.41 -6.73
CA VAL A 18 1.22 34.91 -7.79
C VAL A 18 2.25 33.93 -7.22
N LEU A 19 2.81 34.20 -6.04
CA LEU A 19 3.72 33.28 -5.35
C LEU A 19 3.05 31.95 -5.00
N VAL A 20 1.79 31.97 -4.54
CA VAL A 20 1.02 30.75 -4.25
C VAL A 20 0.72 29.96 -5.53
N TYR A 21 0.37 30.61 -6.64
CA TYR A 21 0.16 29.92 -7.92
C TYR A 21 1.46 29.37 -8.53
N ALA A 22 2.58 30.09 -8.40
CA ALA A 22 3.88 29.62 -8.89
C ALA A 22 4.44 28.45 -8.07
N SER A 23 3.95 28.27 -6.84
CA SER A 23 4.26 27.11 -5.98
C SER A 23 3.21 26.00 -6.07
N GLY A 24 2.28 26.09 -7.03
CA GLY A 24 1.36 25.02 -7.41
C GLY A 24 2.08 23.77 -7.93
N ASN A 25 2.58 22.99 -6.98
CA ASN A 25 2.79 21.54 -7.00
C ASN A 25 3.17 20.92 -8.36
N GLY A 26 4.36 21.26 -8.86
CA GLY A 26 5.05 20.51 -9.92
C GLY A 26 5.81 19.31 -9.38
N ALA A 27 5.26 18.56 -8.42
CA ALA A 27 5.76 17.23 -8.15
C ALA A 27 5.36 16.37 -9.35
N ALA A 28 6.30 16.16 -10.27
CA ALA A 28 6.17 15.14 -11.29
C ALA A 28 5.82 13.83 -10.56
N GLU A 29 4.70 13.22 -10.92
CA GLU A 29 4.43 11.83 -10.52
C GLU A 29 5.60 11.01 -11.07
N GLU A 30 6.51 10.60 -10.18
CA GLU A 30 7.56 9.65 -10.56
C GLU A 30 6.86 8.37 -11.05
N GLU A 31 7.25 7.92 -12.24
CA GLU A 31 6.76 6.69 -12.83
C GLU A 31 7.06 5.52 -11.89
N TYR A 32 6.11 4.60 -11.74
CA TYR A 32 6.30 3.45 -10.86
C TYR A 32 7.36 2.52 -11.45
N ASP A 33 8.47 2.38 -10.74
CA ASP A 33 9.55 1.49 -11.12
C ASP A 33 9.39 0.12 -10.45
N GLU A 34 9.07 -0.91 -11.25
CA GLU A 34 8.90 -2.27 -10.75
C GLU A 34 10.23 -2.91 -10.30
N ASP A 35 11.38 -2.46 -10.83
CA ASP A 35 12.68 -2.98 -10.43
C ASP A 35 13.06 -2.50 -9.02
N THR A 36 12.58 -1.30 -8.64
CA THR A 36 12.80 -0.72 -7.31
C THR A 36 11.74 -1.19 -6.31
N TYR A 37 10.46 -1.23 -6.72
CA TYR A 37 9.35 -1.42 -5.78
C TYR A 37 8.67 -2.78 -5.87
N GLY A 38 9.09 -3.64 -6.80
CA GLY A 38 8.46 -4.92 -7.10
C GLY A 38 7.20 -4.79 -7.98
N PRO A 39 6.53 -5.90 -8.29
CA PRO A 39 5.34 -5.91 -9.14
C PRO A 39 4.25 -4.94 -8.65
N LYS A 40 3.68 -4.14 -9.57
CA LYS A 40 2.60 -3.21 -9.24
C LYS A 40 1.29 -3.93 -8.86
N SER A 41 1.06 -5.10 -9.45
CA SER A 41 -0.15 -5.88 -9.21
C SER A 41 -0.07 -6.59 -7.87
N PRO A 42 -1.17 -6.63 -7.09
CA PRO A 42 -1.22 -7.36 -5.84
C PRO A 42 -1.08 -8.87 -6.08
N ILE A 43 -0.38 -9.54 -5.17
CA ILE A 43 -0.43 -10.99 -5.05
C ILE A 43 -1.72 -11.34 -4.31
N VAL A 44 -2.44 -12.34 -4.82
CA VAL A 44 -3.63 -12.87 -4.15
C VAL A 44 -3.46 -14.37 -3.96
N TRP A 45 -3.25 -14.78 -2.71
CA TRP A 45 -3.28 -16.20 -2.36
C TRP A 45 -4.72 -16.70 -2.23
N VAL A 46 -4.94 -17.92 -2.73
CA VAL A 46 -6.22 -18.62 -2.78
C VAL A 46 -6.25 -19.85 -1.88
N LYS A 47 -5.09 -20.27 -1.35
CA LYS A 47 -4.95 -21.32 -0.33
C LYS A 47 -4.12 -20.81 0.87
N PRO A 48 -4.33 -21.35 2.09
CA PRO A 48 -5.39 -22.29 2.48
C PRO A 48 -6.78 -21.63 2.55
N VAL A 49 -6.84 -20.31 2.54
CA VAL A 49 -8.10 -19.54 2.51
C VAL A 49 -8.11 -18.62 1.30
N LYS A 50 -9.29 -18.42 0.72
CA LYS A 50 -9.44 -17.59 -0.47
C LYS A 50 -9.20 -16.12 -0.13
N SER A 51 -8.45 -15.45 -1.00
CA SER A 51 -8.36 -13.99 -1.08
C SER A 51 -7.60 -13.37 0.08
N VAL A 52 -6.33 -13.80 0.24
CA VAL A 52 -5.34 -13.07 1.03
C VAL A 52 -4.54 -12.19 0.10
N VAL A 53 -4.52 -10.88 0.34
CA VAL A 53 -3.85 -9.91 -0.52
C VAL A 53 -2.51 -9.47 0.05
N PHE A 54 -1.53 -9.30 -0.84
CA PHE A 54 -0.24 -8.65 -0.56
C PHE A 54 0.09 -7.65 -1.66
N GLU A 55 0.62 -6.49 -1.26
CA GLU A 55 0.99 -5.40 -2.16
C GLU A 55 2.45 -5.01 -1.92
N HIS A 56 3.32 -5.21 -2.92
CA HIS A 56 4.73 -4.87 -2.82
C HIS A 56 4.93 -3.39 -2.48
N LYS A 57 4.25 -2.48 -3.21
CA LYS A 57 4.34 -1.03 -3.00
C LYS A 57 4.16 -0.61 -1.55
N ILE A 58 3.26 -1.25 -0.79
CA ILE A 58 3.03 -0.90 0.62
C ILE A 58 4.25 -1.26 1.47
N HIS A 59 4.93 -2.36 1.15
CA HIS A 59 6.07 -2.87 1.90
C HIS A 59 7.39 -2.22 1.45
N THR A 60 7.60 -2.06 0.15
CA THR A 60 8.81 -1.44 -0.40
C THR A 60 8.75 0.08 -0.29
N MET A 61 7.88 0.75 -1.04
CA MET A 61 7.77 2.21 -1.02
C MET A 61 7.19 2.73 0.30
N GLY A 62 6.20 2.05 0.86
CA GLY A 62 5.47 2.52 2.05
C GLY A 62 6.16 2.25 3.38
N ALA A 63 6.85 1.12 3.51
CA ALA A 63 7.56 0.72 4.73
C ALA A 63 9.10 0.73 4.56
N GLU A 64 9.59 1.18 3.41
CA GLU A 64 11.01 1.37 3.10
C GLU A 64 11.82 0.06 3.24
N LEU A 65 11.21 -1.07 2.89
CA LEU A 65 11.86 -2.38 2.91
C LEU A 65 12.52 -2.69 1.56
N ASP A 66 13.75 -3.18 1.63
CA ASP A 66 14.50 -3.66 0.48
C ASP A 66 14.05 -5.09 0.10
N CYS A 67 14.29 -5.50 -1.15
CA CYS A 67 13.86 -6.79 -1.69
C CYS A 67 14.38 -7.99 -0.85
N ASP A 68 15.61 -7.88 -0.33
CA ASP A 68 16.28 -8.88 0.49
C ASP A 68 15.71 -8.99 1.91
N SER A 69 14.89 -8.03 2.33
CA SER A 69 14.15 -8.12 3.60
C SER A 69 13.08 -9.22 3.58
N CYS A 70 12.71 -9.71 2.38
CA CYS A 70 11.73 -10.78 2.20
C CYS A 70 12.27 -11.94 1.36
N HIS A 71 13.08 -11.65 0.34
CA HIS A 71 13.53 -12.61 -0.64
C HIS A 71 15.00 -13.02 -0.44
N ASP A 72 15.39 -14.29 -0.53
CA ASP A 72 14.54 -15.48 -0.74
C ASP A 72 14.22 -16.20 0.59
N ASP A 73 14.51 -15.54 1.72
CA ASP A 73 14.46 -16.15 3.05
C ASP A 73 13.02 -16.41 3.55
N LEU A 74 12.14 -15.42 3.43
CA LEU A 74 10.74 -15.53 3.89
C LEU A 74 9.81 -15.97 2.76
N PHE A 75 10.10 -15.54 1.53
CA PHE A 75 9.32 -15.84 0.35
C PHE A 75 10.25 -16.06 -0.84
N GLU A 76 9.95 -17.04 -1.67
CA GLU A 76 10.57 -17.16 -2.99
C GLU A 76 10.08 -16.03 -3.90
N MET A 77 10.90 -15.57 -4.84
CA MET A 77 10.49 -14.63 -5.90
C MET A 77 9.57 -15.28 -6.96
N GLU A 78 8.59 -16.06 -6.51
CA GLU A 78 7.61 -16.75 -7.34
C GLU A 78 6.21 -16.61 -6.72
N ALA A 79 5.31 -15.92 -7.44
CA ALA A 79 3.94 -15.71 -6.97
C ALA A 79 3.20 -17.05 -6.86
N GLY A 80 2.68 -17.34 -5.66
CA GLY A 80 1.97 -18.57 -5.35
C GLY A 80 2.84 -19.69 -4.79
N ALA A 81 4.18 -19.57 -4.78
CA ALA A 81 5.05 -20.61 -4.21
C ALA A 81 4.74 -20.87 -2.72
N ALA A 82 4.58 -19.80 -1.93
CA ALA A 82 4.27 -19.92 -0.51
C ALA A 82 2.96 -20.69 -0.22
N GLU A 83 1.92 -20.54 -1.05
CA GLU A 83 0.63 -21.21 -0.79
C GLU A 83 0.61 -22.71 -1.13
N GLU A 84 1.67 -23.23 -1.73
CA GLU A 84 1.86 -24.66 -1.94
C GLU A 84 2.58 -25.32 -0.74
N ASN A 85 3.11 -24.54 0.20
CA ASN A 85 3.72 -25.06 1.42
C ASN A 85 2.66 -25.39 2.49
N ASP A 86 2.73 -26.59 3.06
CA ASP A 86 1.82 -27.04 4.11
C ASP A 86 1.89 -26.19 5.40
N ASP A 87 3.01 -25.50 5.61
CA ASP A 87 3.24 -24.63 6.77
C ASP A 87 2.83 -23.16 6.53
N PHE A 88 2.28 -22.80 5.37
CA PHE A 88 1.76 -21.46 5.11
C PHE A 88 0.41 -21.25 5.83
N THR A 89 0.49 -21.12 7.15
CA THR A 89 -0.64 -21.06 8.06
C THR A 89 -0.48 -19.93 9.06
N MET A 90 -1.60 -19.45 9.63
CA MET A 90 -1.57 -18.45 10.69
C MET A 90 -0.75 -18.89 11.91
N GLN A 91 -0.66 -20.19 12.19
CA GLN A 91 0.15 -20.69 13.29
C GLN A 91 1.63 -20.38 13.06
N THR A 92 2.15 -20.64 11.87
CA THR A 92 3.52 -20.30 11.48
C THR A 92 3.77 -18.80 11.52
N LEU A 93 2.79 -17.98 11.13
CA LEU A 93 2.87 -16.52 11.29
C LEU A 93 3.00 -16.13 12.76
N TYR A 94 2.29 -16.78 13.69
CA TYR A 94 2.42 -16.49 15.12
C TYR A 94 3.77 -16.93 15.70
N GLU A 95 4.46 -17.85 15.02
CA GLU A 95 5.80 -18.33 15.35
C GLU A 95 6.92 -17.51 14.68
N GLY A 96 6.56 -16.47 13.92
CA GLY A 96 7.50 -15.54 13.29
C GLY A 96 7.88 -15.89 11.85
N GLY A 97 7.21 -16.86 11.22
CA GLY A 97 7.40 -17.17 9.80
C GLY A 97 6.54 -16.29 8.88
N TYR A 98 6.89 -16.26 7.59
CA TYR A 98 6.16 -15.54 6.54
C TYR A 98 5.84 -14.09 6.95
N CYS A 99 4.58 -13.66 6.82
CA CYS A 99 4.13 -12.31 7.21
C CYS A 99 4.38 -12.02 8.69
N GLY A 100 4.40 -13.06 9.53
CA GLY A 100 4.59 -12.99 10.97
C GLY A 100 5.98 -12.54 11.40
N ALA A 101 6.98 -12.62 10.52
CA ALA A 101 8.33 -12.11 10.78
C ALA A 101 8.34 -10.61 11.08
N CYS A 102 7.36 -9.87 10.54
CA CYS A 102 7.19 -8.44 10.80
C CYS A 102 5.80 -8.10 11.38
N HIS A 103 4.74 -8.85 11.07
CA HIS A 103 3.42 -8.69 11.69
C HIS A 103 3.35 -9.37 13.06
N ASP A 104 4.27 -8.98 13.93
CA ASP A 104 4.52 -9.51 15.28
C ASP A 104 3.89 -8.66 16.40
N GLY A 105 3.40 -7.46 16.09
CA GLY A 105 2.86 -6.49 17.05
C GLY A 105 3.85 -5.46 17.57
N SER A 106 5.12 -5.56 17.16
CA SER A 106 6.21 -4.63 17.48
C SER A 106 6.68 -3.90 16.23
N THR A 107 7.03 -4.66 15.18
CA THR A 107 7.53 -4.16 13.90
C THR A 107 6.38 -3.61 13.05
N ALA A 108 5.30 -4.38 12.95
CA ALA A 108 4.04 -3.97 12.35
C ALA A 108 2.86 -4.43 13.22
N PHE A 109 1.63 -4.16 12.79
CA PHE A 109 0.45 -4.67 13.51
C PHE A 109 0.49 -6.21 13.59
N ALA A 110 0.14 -6.76 14.74
CA ALA A 110 0.15 -8.20 14.94
C ALA A 110 -0.84 -8.91 14.03
N SER A 111 -0.42 -10.01 13.41
CA SER A 111 -1.20 -10.81 12.45
C SER A 111 -2.51 -11.36 13.03
N ASN A 112 -2.64 -11.44 14.35
CA ASN A 112 -3.86 -11.86 15.06
C ASN A 112 -4.84 -10.72 15.41
N THR A 113 -4.58 -9.47 15.00
CA THR A 113 -5.43 -8.31 15.40
C THR A 113 -6.25 -7.68 14.28
N ARG A 114 -5.77 -7.73 13.02
CA ARG A 114 -6.38 -7.01 11.89
C ARG A 114 -6.63 -7.94 10.70
N CYS A 115 -7.40 -9.01 10.92
CA CYS A 115 -7.60 -10.08 9.93
C CYS A 115 -8.04 -9.56 8.55
N THR A 116 -8.92 -8.56 8.51
CA THR A 116 -9.47 -8.00 7.25
C THR A 116 -8.51 -7.09 6.50
N ALA A 117 -7.31 -6.81 7.05
CA ALA A 117 -6.26 -6.09 6.32
C ALA A 117 -5.68 -6.96 5.19
N CYS A 118 -5.55 -8.26 5.42
CA CYS A 118 -5.04 -9.21 4.43
C CYS A 118 -6.15 -10.11 3.88
N HIS A 119 -7.06 -10.61 4.73
CA HIS A 119 -8.15 -11.50 4.34
C HIS A 119 -9.36 -10.71 3.83
N ILE A 120 -9.34 -10.35 2.55
CA ILE A 120 -10.37 -9.49 1.93
C ILE A 120 -11.66 -10.26 1.57
N GLY A 121 -11.60 -11.59 1.60
CA GLY A 121 -12.70 -12.48 1.28
C GLY A 121 -13.21 -12.33 -0.17
N VAL A 122 -14.24 -13.10 -0.51
CA VAL A 122 -14.76 -13.16 -1.90
C VAL A 122 -15.25 -11.80 -2.41
N ARG A 123 -15.84 -10.97 -1.55
CA ARG A 123 -16.33 -9.63 -1.93
C ARG A 123 -15.18 -8.65 -2.16
N GLY A 124 -14.14 -8.71 -1.32
CA GLY A 124 -12.96 -7.87 -1.49
C GLY A 124 -12.19 -8.26 -2.74
N HIS A 125 -12.04 -9.56 -3.00
CA HIS A 125 -11.38 -10.05 -4.20
C HIS A 125 -12.11 -9.63 -5.48
N ALA A 126 -13.43 -9.81 -5.53
CA ALA A 126 -14.21 -9.37 -6.67
C ALA A 126 -14.06 -7.85 -6.93
N ARG A 127 -14.03 -7.02 -5.88
CA ARG A 127 -13.73 -5.59 -6.02
C ARG A 127 -12.32 -5.33 -6.56
N LEU A 128 -11.34 -6.09 -6.09
CA LEU A 128 -9.94 -5.97 -6.51
C LEU A 128 -9.77 -6.27 -8.01
N ILE A 129 -10.48 -7.28 -8.53
CA ILE A 129 -10.46 -7.65 -9.96
C ILE A 129 -11.48 -6.88 -10.82
N GLY A 130 -12.22 -5.93 -10.23
CA GLY A 130 -13.21 -5.11 -10.95
C GLY A 130 -14.53 -5.84 -11.28
N GLU A 131 -14.83 -6.95 -10.62
CA GLU A 131 -16.10 -7.66 -10.75
C GLU A 131 -17.21 -7.00 -9.92
N VAL A 132 -18.36 -6.74 -10.55
CA VAL A 132 -19.53 -6.15 -9.89
C VAL A 132 -20.23 -7.23 -9.06
N VAL A 133 -19.96 -7.26 -7.75
CA VAL A 133 -20.66 -8.16 -6.82
C VAL A 133 -22.06 -7.63 -6.55
N GLY A 134 -23.02 -8.10 -7.36
CA GLY A 134 -24.47 -8.01 -7.20
C GLY A 134 -25.00 -7.04 -6.15
N GLU A 135 -25.52 -5.91 -6.64
CA GLU A 135 -26.50 -5.07 -5.95
C GLU A 135 -27.58 -6.00 -5.36
N LYS A 136 -27.72 -6.03 -4.04
CA LYS A 136 -28.86 -6.71 -3.44
C LYS A 136 -30.06 -5.81 -3.67
N GLU A 137 -30.98 -6.26 -4.53
CA GLU A 137 -32.34 -5.74 -4.57
C GLU A 137 -32.94 -5.85 -3.16
N HIS A 138 -33.13 -4.70 -2.51
CA HIS A 138 -33.90 -4.51 -1.29
C HIS A 138 -34.92 -3.42 -1.55
#